data_AF-A0A9E3NGP3-F1
#
_entry.id   AF-A0A9E3NGP3-F1
#
_cell.length_a   1.000
_cell.length_b   1.000
_cell.length_c   1.000
_cell.angle_alpha   90.00
_cell.angle_beta   90.00
_cell.angle_gamma   90.00
#
_symmetry.space_group_name_H-M   'P 1'
#
loop_
_entity.id
_entity.type
_entity.pdbx_description
1 polymer ?
#
loop_
_entity_poly.entity_id
_entity_poly.type
_entity_poly.pdbx_seq_one_letter_code
_entity_poly.pdbx_strand_id
1 'polypeptide(L)'
;MKKVLTLFAVLVVTGAVFARAIDEPSKESAIVFVKNGSVVKVVYSSDKESVARVTITDLKGKEVFSEIVRSKKGFSRPYNLSQLSHGNYVVRVSDGRNTKAEVVSLQPDRKVVYKLTALDADRYALHIPALDATEVIINIYDEQLGRIHTEKQNISNDFGRVYSVKNAAGKVTFEVLPK
;
A
#
# COMPACT_ATOMS: atom_id res chain seq x y z
N MET A 1 -52.42 38.33 -38.05
CA MET A 1 -51.21 39.05 -37.60
C MET A 1 -51.20 39.12 -36.08
N LYS A 2 -50.19 38.54 -35.42
CA LYS A 2 -49.39 39.14 -34.33
C LYS A 2 -48.41 38.07 -33.87
N LYS A 3 -47.13 38.45 -33.87
CA LYS A 3 -45.95 37.58 -33.87
C LYS A 3 -45.64 37.12 -32.45
N VAL A 4 -45.35 35.83 -32.30
CA VAL A 4 -44.70 35.30 -31.10
C VAL A 4 -43.20 35.49 -31.30
N LEU A 5 -42.58 36.36 -30.51
CA LEU A 5 -41.15 36.63 -30.56
C LEU A 5 -40.49 35.96 -29.36
N THR A 6 -39.97 34.76 -29.57
CA THR A 6 -39.16 34.02 -28.58
C THR A 6 -37.74 34.56 -28.62
N LEU A 7 -37.26 35.13 -27.51
CA LEU A 7 -35.91 35.64 -27.36
C LEU A 7 -35.05 34.59 -26.65
N PHE A 8 -34.20 33.86 -27.39
CA PHE A 8 -33.11 33.07 -26.82
C PHE A 8 -31.86 33.95 -26.76
N ALA A 9 -31.45 34.34 -25.56
CA ALA A 9 -30.15 34.95 -25.33
C ALA A 9 -29.10 33.84 -25.17
N VAL A 10 -28.30 33.60 -26.21
CA VAL A 10 -27.12 32.72 -26.12
C VAL A 10 -25.96 33.58 -25.61
N LEU A 11 -25.57 33.36 -24.36
CA LEU A 11 -24.39 33.96 -23.76
C LEU A 11 -23.16 33.21 -24.28
N VAL A 12 -22.42 33.79 -25.23
CA VAL A 12 -21.11 33.25 -25.64
C VAL A 12 -20.07 33.68 -24.61
N VAL A 13 -19.68 32.77 -23.73
CA VAL A 13 -18.52 32.96 -22.84
C VAL A 13 -17.27 32.62 -23.64
N THR A 14 -16.54 33.63 -24.09
CA THR A 14 -15.19 33.45 -24.64
C THR A 14 -14.22 33.20 -23.48
N GLY A 15 -13.86 31.94 -23.25
CA GLY A 15 -12.77 31.58 -22.34
C GLY A 15 -11.42 31.98 -22.93
N ALA A 16 -10.67 32.84 -22.25
CA ALA A 16 -9.28 33.12 -22.60
C ALA A 16 -8.42 31.87 -22.31
N VAL A 17 -7.87 31.25 -23.36
CA VAL A 17 -6.90 30.16 -23.22
C VAL A 17 -5.53 30.80 -22.98
N PHE A 18 -5.04 30.74 -21.76
CA PHE A 18 -3.65 31.11 -21.47
C PHE A 18 -2.72 30.10 -22.12
N ALA A 19 -1.98 30.52 -23.14
CA ALA A 19 -0.88 29.77 -23.71
C ALA A 19 0.21 29.61 -22.65
N ARG A 20 0.35 28.40 -22.08
CA ARG A 20 1.56 28.04 -21.34
C ARG A 20 2.64 27.78 -22.37
N ALA A 21 3.73 28.55 -22.33
CA ALA A 21 4.94 28.23 -23.07
C ALA A 21 5.33 26.78 -22.78
N ILE A 22 5.41 25.97 -23.83
CA ILE A 22 5.89 24.59 -23.74
C ILE A 22 7.41 24.72 -23.71
N ASP A 23 7.99 24.70 -22.51
CA ASP A 23 9.43 24.49 -22.36
C ASP A 23 9.78 23.15 -23.05
N GLU A 24 10.82 23.17 -23.87
CA GLU A 24 11.39 21.96 -24.48
C GLU A 24 11.61 20.87 -23.42
N PRO A 25 11.39 19.58 -23.74
CA PRO A 25 11.47 18.50 -22.77
C PRO A 25 12.92 18.35 -22.27
N SER A 26 13.25 19.07 -21.21
CA SER A 26 14.49 18.88 -20.47
C SER A 26 14.48 17.45 -19.94
N LYS A 27 15.54 16.67 -20.22
CA LYS A 27 15.73 15.29 -19.72
C LYS A 27 15.07 15.10 -18.35
N GLU A 28 13.99 14.32 -18.35
CA GLU A 28 13.04 14.24 -17.25
C GLU A 28 13.71 13.69 -15.99
N SER A 29 13.41 14.29 -14.84
CA SER A 29 13.75 13.68 -13.56
C SER A 29 12.94 12.39 -13.37
N ALA A 30 13.58 11.33 -12.86
CA ALA A 30 12.91 10.05 -12.61
C ALA A 30 12.57 9.89 -11.13
N ILE A 31 11.32 9.45 -10.86
CA ILE A 31 10.81 9.16 -9.52
C ILE A 31 10.38 7.71 -9.44
N VAL A 32 10.91 6.97 -8.47
CA VAL A 32 10.57 5.57 -8.16
C VAL A 32 10.21 5.45 -6.69
N PHE A 33 9.18 4.64 -6.42
CA PHE A 33 8.75 4.26 -5.08
C PHE A 33 9.01 2.78 -4.87
N VAL A 34 9.68 2.42 -3.78
CA VAL A 34 9.85 1.02 -3.35
C VAL A 34 9.13 0.87 -2.02
N LYS A 35 8.07 0.06 -2.01
CA LYS A 35 7.23 -0.18 -0.83
C LYS A 35 7.68 -1.44 -0.11
N ASN A 36 7.82 -1.37 1.21
CA ASN A 36 8.04 -2.51 2.08
C ASN A 36 7.25 -2.31 3.39
N GLY A 37 6.05 -2.88 3.44
CA GLY A 37 5.10 -2.66 4.55
C GLY A 37 4.81 -1.18 4.77
N SER A 38 5.09 -0.69 5.98
CA SER A 38 4.91 0.72 6.37
C SER A 38 6.05 1.64 5.93
N VAL A 39 7.10 1.12 5.29
CA VAL A 39 8.22 1.93 4.80
C VAL A 39 8.12 2.13 3.30
N VAL A 40 8.24 3.39 2.86
CA VAL A 40 8.37 3.73 1.44
C VAL A 40 9.71 4.40 1.20
N LYS A 41 10.53 3.78 0.36
CA LYS A 41 11.75 4.41 -0.15
C LYS A 41 11.41 5.19 -1.42
N VAL A 42 11.66 6.49 -1.39
CA VAL A 42 11.60 7.37 -2.55
C VAL A 42 12.99 7.45 -3.14
N VAL A 43 13.11 7.12 -4.42
CA VAL A 43 14.31 7.35 -5.22
C VAL A 43 13.97 8.40 -6.26
N TYR A 44 14.68 9.52 -6.19
CA TYR A 44 14.58 10.63 -7.12
C TYR A 44 15.94 10.83 -7.79
N SER A 45 15.95 11.04 -9.10
CA SER A 45 17.16 11.32 -9.87
C SER A 45 16.92 12.48 -10.83
N SER A 46 17.96 13.31 -11.01
CA SER A 46 17.94 14.47 -11.89
C SER A 46 19.35 14.71 -12.43
N ASP A 47 19.46 15.07 -13.70
CA ASP A 47 20.73 15.42 -14.36
C ASP A 47 21.27 16.80 -13.96
N LYS A 48 20.45 17.60 -13.25
CA LYS A 48 20.77 18.96 -12.80
C LYS A 48 20.42 19.13 -11.33
N GLU A 49 21.00 20.16 -10.71
CA GLU A 49 20.57 20.57 -9.38
C GLU A 49 19.09 20.92 -9.37
N SER A 50 18.36 20.32 -8.43
CA SER A 50 16.92 20.45 -8.31
C SER A 50 16.47 20.47 -6.86
N VAL A 51 15.29 21.04 -6.66
CA VAL A 51 14.60 21.08 -5.37
C VAL A 51 13.34 20.25 -5.52
N ALA A 52 13.26 19.14 -4.80
CA ALA A 52 12.08 18.29 -4.77
C ALA A 52 11.38 18.43 -3.42
N ARG A 53 10.06 18.50 -3.45
CA ARG A 53 9.20 18.39 -2.27
C ARG A 53 8.63 16.99 -2.19
N VAL A 54 8.77 16.35 -1.04
CA VAL A 54 8.08 15.10 -0.71
C VAL A 54 6.97 15.41 0.28
N THR A 55 5.74 15.00 0.00
CA THR A 55 4.60 15.15 0.90
C THR A 55 3.92 13.81 1.14
N ILE A 56 3.49 13.56 2.36
CA ILE A 56 2.60 12.44 2.69
C ILE A 56 1.28 13.05 3.16
N THR A 57 0.19 12.66 2.50
CA THR A 57 -1.16 13.09 2.88
C THR A 57 -2.05 11.90 3.15
N ASP A 58 -3.07 12.05 4.00
CA ASP A 58 -4.18 11.10 4.02
C ASP A 58 -5.08 11.26 2.78
N LEU A 59 -6.08 10.40 2.61
CA LEU A 59 -7.05 10.50 1.49
C LEU A 59 -7.97 11.73 1.55
N LYS A 60 -8.07 12.39 2.71
CA LYS A 60 -8.81 13.66 2.84
C LYS A 60 -7.96 14.85 2.41
N GLY A 61 -6.71 14.61 2.00
CA GLY A 61 -5.76 15.64 1.58
C GLY A 61 -5.07 16.34 2.74
N LYS A 62 -5.24 15.87 4.00
CA LYS A 62 -4.52 16.41 5.14
C LYS A 62 -3.06 16.00 5.04
N GLU A 63 -2.17 16.99 5.02
CA GLU A 63 -0.73 16.76 5.09
C GLU A 63 -0.35 16.23 6.49
N VAL A 64 0.30 15.07 6.51
CA VAL A 64 0.85 14.46 7.74
C VAL A 64 2.37 14.54 7.78
N PHE A 65 3.02 14.78 6.64
CA PHE A 65 4.45 15.02 6.54
C PHE A 65 4.79 15.81 5.28
N SER A 66 5.82 16.64 5.35
CA SER A 66 6.37 17.36 4.21
C SER A 66 7.86 17.64 4.40
N GLU A 67 8.61 17.52 3.32
CA GLU A 67 10.04 17.75 3.29
C GLU A 67 10.44 18.38 1.96
N ILE A 68 11.42 19.30 2.00
CA ILE A 68 12.05 19.85 0.82
C ILE A 68 13.50 19.37 0.77
N VAL A 69 13.87 18.72 -0.32
CA VAL A 69 15.21 18.17 -0.56
C VAL A 69 15.84 18.88 -1.74
N ARG A 70 16.91 19.64 -1.49
CA ARG A 70 17.79 20.16 -2.55
C ARG A 70 18.89 19.13 -2.83
N SER A 71 19.08 18.77 -4.09
CA SER A 71 20.06 17.76 -4.49
C SER A 71 20.66 18.05 -5.86
N LYS A 72 21.94 17.71 -6.05
CA LYS A 72 22.63 17.91 -7.34
C LYS A 72 22.39 16.80 -8.35
N LYS A 73 22.16 15.57 -7.87
CA LYS A 73 21.97 14.35 -8.70
C LYS A 73 20.75 13.53 -8.31
N GLY A 74 19.94 14.02 -7.37
CA GLY A 74 18.85 13.27 -6.77
C GLY A 74 19.12 12.78 -5.34
N PHE A 75 18.22 11.95 -4.82
CA PHE A 75 18.29 11.37 -3.48
C PHE A 75 17.58 10.02 -3.40
N SER A 76 17.91 9.25 -2.37
CA SER A 76 17.16 8.07 -1.95
C SER A 76 16.85 8.19 -0.47
N ARG A 77 15.58 8.32 -0.10
CA ARG A 77 15.15 8.51 1.30
C ARG A 77 14.04 7.52 1.68
N PRO A 78 14.20 6.78 2.79
CA PRO A 78 13.11 6.01 3.37
C PRO A 78 12.20 6.90 4.22
N TYR A 79 10.90 6.73 4.07
CA TYR A 79 9.87 7.32 4.91
C TYR A 79 9.14 6.19 5.65
N ASN A 80 9.18 6.23 6.98
CA ASN A 80 8.52 5.23 7.82
C ASN A 80 7.16 5.76 8.27
N LEU A 81 6.09 5.10 7.82
CA LEU A 81 4.71 5.44 8.14
C LEU A 81 4.15 4.61 9.31
N SER A 82 4.97 3.81 10.00
CA SER A 82 4.51 2.86 11.04
C SER A 82 3.82 3.52 12.25
N GLN A 83 4.05 4.82 12.47
CA GLN A 83 3.45 5.59 13.56
C GLN A 83 2.16 6.32 13.14
N LEU A 84 1.77 6.23 11.87
CA LEU A 84 0.53 6.80 11.37
C LEU A 84 -0.62 5.83 11.60
N SER A 85 -1.81 6.37 11.86
CA SER A 85 -3.03 5.57 11.99
C SER A 85 -3.29 4.75 10.73
N HIS A 86 -3.91 3.58 10.89
CA HIS A 86 -4.31 2.75 9.74
C HIS A 86 -5.17 3.54 8.74
N GLY A 87 -4.97 3.27 7.46
CA GLY A 87 -5.60 4.00 6.38
C GLY A 87 -4.71 4.08 5.14
N ASN A 88 -5.22 4.79 4.14
CA ASN A 88 -4.50 5.02 2.90
C ASN A 88 -3.84 6.40 2.92
N TYR A 89 -2.57 6.43 2.53
CA TYR A 89 -1.77 7.63 2.42
C TYR A 89 -1.21 7.77 1.01
N VAL A 90 -1.02 9.02 0.60
CA VAL A 90 -0.43 9.36 -0.69
C VAL A 90 0.94 9.95 -0.44
N VAL A 91 1.99 9.26 -0.87
CA VAL A 91 3.35 9.80 -0.90
C VAL A 91 3.55 10.43 -2.27
N ARG A 92 3.76 11.75 -2.30
CA ARG A 92 3.94 12.54 -3.53
C ARG A 92 5.31 13.18 -3.55
N VAL A 93 5.97 13.14 -4.70
CA VAL A 93 7.21 13.87 -4.97
C VAL A 93 6.93 14.86 -6.09
N SER A 94 7.31 16.12 -5.91
CA SER A 94 7.19 17.17 -6.93
C SER A 94 8.46 18.02 -6.98
N ASP A 95 9.03 18.23 -8.16
CA ASP A 95 10.20 19.10 -8.36
C ASP A 95 9.90 20.36 -9.18
N GLY A 96 8.60 20.71 -9.28
CA GLY A 96 8.08 21.82 -10.07
C GLY A 96 7.89 21.51 -11.56
N ARG A 97 8.57 20.50 -12.11
CA ARG A 97 8.40 20.04 -13.50
C ARG A 97 7.67 18.70 -13.55
N ASN A 98 8.11 17.75 -12.72
CA ASN A 98 7.56 16.42 -12.60
C ASN A 98 6.88 16.24 -11.25
N THR A 99 5.75 15.56 -11.26
CA THR A 99 5.05 15.14 -10.03
C THR A 99 4.65 13.68 -10.17
N LYS A 100 5.01 12.86 -9.18
CA LYS A 100 4.57 11.46 -9.10
C LYS A 100 4.06 11.17 -7.70
N ALA A 101 3.04 10.32 -7.61
CA ALA A 101 2.44 9.92 -6.36
C ALA A 101 2.28 8.40 -6.29
N GLU A 102 2.34 7.86 -5.09
CA GLU A 102 2.14 6.44 -4.78
C GLU A 102 1.22 6.30 -3.57
N VAL A 103 0.28 5.36 -3.65
CA VAL A 103 -0.62 5.04 -2.53
C VAL A 103 0.00 3.96 -1.66
N VAL A 104 -0.04 4.21 -0.35
CA VAL A 104 0.43 3.30 0.70
C VAL A 104 -0.75 2.99 1.61
N SER A 105 -1.11 1.71 1.69
CA SER A 105 -2.16 1.23 2.58
C SER A 105 -1.53 0.71 3.86
N LEU A 106 -1.76 1.42 4.96
CA LEU A 106 -1.44 0.94 6.31
C LEU A 106 -2.64 0.15 6.80
N GLN A 107 -2.52 -1.17 6.75
CA GLN A 107 -3.53 -2.04 7.33
C GLN A 107 -3.17 -2.34 8.79
N PRO A 108 -4.17 -2.57 9.66
CA PRO A 108 -3.89 -3.15 10.96
C PRO A 108 -3.09 -4.44 10.79
N ASP A 109 -2.08 -4.63 11.64
CA ASP A 109 -1.49 -5.95 11.89
C ASP A 109 -2.60 -6.84 12.47
N ARG A 110 -3.41 -7.43 11.59
CA ARG A 110 -4.45 -8.38 11.96
C ARG A 110 -3.75 -9.67 12.37
N LYS A 111 -3.41 -9.79 13.64
CA LYS A 111 -3.02 -11.08 14.19
C LYS A 111 -4.24 -11.99 14.17
N VAL A 112 -4.17 -13.09 13.44
CA VAL A 112 -5.18 -14.13 13.53
C VAL A 112 -4.98 -14.83 14.87
N VAL A 113 -5.97 -14.71 15.76
CA VAL A 113 -5.99 -15.51 16.99
C VAL A 113 -6.29 -16.94 16.59
N TYR A 114 -5.49 -17.89 17.07
CA TYR A 114 -5.74 -19.31 16.87
C TYR A 114 -5.26 -20.09 18.09
N LYS A 115 -5.82 -21.29 18.26
CA LYS A 115 -5.37 -22.28 19.24
C LYS A 115 -4.83 -23.49 18.50
N LEU A 116 -3.59 -23.86 18.80
CA LEU A 116 -3.00 -25.12 18.34
C LEU A 116 -2.93 -26.10 19.50
N THR A 117 -3.48 -27.30 19.29
CA THR A 117 -3.42 -28.39 20.28
C THR A 117 -2.69 -29.57 19.64
N ALA A 118 -1.57 -30.01 20.22
CA ALA A 118 -0.97 -31.28 19.85
C ALA A 118 -1.89 -32.41 20.33
N LEU A 119 -2.27 -33.31 19.43
CA LEU A 119 -3.09 -34.48 19.76
C LEU A 119 -2.21 -35.69 20.06
N ASP A 120 -1.16 -35.87 19.26
CA ASP A 120 -0.10 -36.87 19.43
C ASP A 120 1.17 -36.44 18.67
N ALA A 121 2.04 -37.40 18.31
CA ALA A 121 3.35 -37.14 17.72
C ALA A 121 3.31 -36.43 16.35
N ASP A 122 2.31 -36.72 15.52
CA ASP A 122 2.22 -36.17 14.15
C ASP A 122 0.90 -35.45 13.87
N ARG A 123 -0.03 -35.39 14.83
CA ARG A 123 -1.34 -34.74 14.65
C ARG A 123 -1.54 -33.50 15.50
N TYR A 124 -2.03 -32.45 14.86
CA TYR A 124 -2.29 -31.15 15.47
C TYR A 124 -3.68 -30.65 15.12
N ALA A 125 -4.46 -30.25 16.13
CA ALA A 125 -5.74 -29.57 15.94
C ALA A 125 -5.53 -28.05 15.95
N LEU A 126 -5.82 -27.40 14.83
CA LEU A 126 -5.85 -25.94 14.69
C LEU A 126 -7.29 -25.46 14.81
N HIS A 127 -7.53 -24.53 15.71
CA HIS A 127 -8.80 -23.84 15.87
C HIS A 127 -8.63 -22.33 15.67
N ILE A 128 -9.42 -21.73 14.78
CA ILE A 128 -9.45 -20.30 14.50
C ILE A 128 -10.88 -19.81 14.77
N PRO A 129 -11.11 -19.02 15.83
CA PRO A 129 -12.43 -18.44 16.09
C PRO A 129 -12.81 -17.40 15.03
N ALA A 130 -14.10 -17.23 14.78
CA ALA A 130 -14.67 -16.27 13.83
C ALA A 130 -14.59 -14.82 14.35
N LEU A 131 -13.37 -14.30 14.48
CA LEU A 131 -13.07 -12.96 15.00
C LEU A 131 -12.48 -12.08 13.91
N ASP A 132 -13.13 -11.93 12.75
CA ASP A 132 -12.88 -10.87 11.74
C ASP A 132 -12.00 -11.21 10.52
N ALA A 133 -11.38 -12.39 10.43
CA ALA A 133 -10.65 -12.82 9.23
C ALA A 133 -11.55 -13.66 8.32
N THR A 134 -11.84 -13.21 7.10
CA THR A 134 -12.65 -13.96 6.12
C THR A 134 -11.82 -14.92 5.28
N GLU A 135 -10.52 -14.68 5.17
CA GLU A 135 -9.56 -15.53 4.47
C GLU A 135 -8.21 -15.47 5.19
N VAL A 136 -7.61 -16.64 5.42
CA VAL A 136 -6.30 -16.78 6.08
C VAL A 136 -5.36 -17.64 5.25
N ILE A 137 -4.06 -17.42 5.44
CA ILE A 137 -3.00 -18.30 4.95
C ILE A 137 -2.46 -19.08 6.14
N ILE A 138 -2.48 -20.41 6.05
CA ILE A 138 -1.95 -21.31 7.06
C ILE A 138 -0.64 -21.89 6.53
N ASN A 139 0.48 -21.51 7.14
CA ASN A 139 1.78 -22.09 6.86
C ASN A 139 2.17 -23.06 7.97
N ILE A 140 2.77 -24.19 7.60
CA ILE A 140 3.38 -25.14 8.54
C ILE A 140 4.85 -25.25 8.18
N TYR A 141 5.70 -25.12 9.18
CA TYR A 141 7.14 -25.22 9.07
C TYR A 141 7.65 -26.40 9.91
N ASP A 142 8.72 -27.03 9.43
CA ASP A 142 9.52 -27.97 10.21
C ASP A 142 10.37 -27.25 11.27
N GLU A 143 11.19 -28.02 12.01
CA GLU A 143 12.05 -27.48 13.08
C GLU A 143 13.15 -26.53 12.55
N GLN A 144 13.56 -26.68 11.29
CA GLN A 144 14.55 -25.83 10.63
C GLN A 144 13.91 -24.58 10.00
N LEU A 145 12.62 -24.34 10.25
CA LEU A 145 11.81 -23.30 9.62
C LEU A 145 11.68 -23.47 8.10
N GLY A 146 11.90 -24.68 7.59
CA GLY A 146 11.55 -25.07 6.23
C GLY A 146 10.03 -25.17 6.10
N ARG A 147 9.44 -24.43 5.15
CA ARG A 147 7.99 -24.47 4.95
C ARG A 147 7.58 -25.77 4.27
N ILE A 148 6.85 -26.61 4.99
CA ILE A 148 6.39 -27.94 4.54
C ILE A 148 4.92 -27.94 4.10
N HIS A 149 4.15 -26.92 4.46
CA HIS A 149 2.77 -26.75 4.01
C HIS A 149 2.40 -25.27 3.89
N THR A 150 1.51 -24.97 2.93
CA THR A 150 0.86 -23.67 2.80
C THR A 150 -0.53 -23.87 2.20
N GLU A 151 -1.54 -23.29 2.82
CA GLU A 151 -2.89 -23.29 2.27
C GLU A 151 -3.61 -21.98 2.50
N LYS A 152 -4.58 -21.69 1.63
CA LYS A 152 -5.52 -20.59 1.78
C LYS A 152 -6.85 -21.15 2.24
N GLN A 153 -7.41 -20.56 3.29
CA GLN A 153 -8.67 -21.00 3.86
C GLN A 153 -9.60 -19.83 4.06
N ASN A 154 -10.81 -19.93 3.49
CA ASN A 154 -11.89 -19.02 3.80
C ASN A 154 -12.52 -19.42 5.15
N ILE A 155 -12.66 -18.44 6.04
CA ILE A 155 -13.19 -18.61 7.39
C ILE A 155 -14.47 -17.80 7.45
N SER A 156 -15.61 -18.46 7.24
CA SER A 156 -16.93 -17.82 7.36
C SER A 156 -17.50 -17.93 8.76
N ASN A 157 -17.09 -18.96 9.52
CA ASN A 157 -17.46 -19.29 10.90
C ASN A 157 -16.21 -19.82 11.63
N ASP A 158 -16.36 -20.27 12.88
CA ASP A 158 -15.29 -20.96 13.60
C ASP A 158 -14.71 -22.10 12.74
N PHE A 159 -13.39 -22.11 12.60
CA PHE A 159 -12.67 -23.10 11.82
C PHE A 159 -11.91 -24.05 12.74
N GLY A 160 -12.09 -25.34 12.52
CA GLY A 160 -11.34 -26.40 13.19
C GLY A 160 -10.86 -27.43 12.17
N ARG A 161 -9.57 -27.75 12.18
CA ARG A 161 -9.01 -28.83 11.36
C ARG A 161 -7.88 -29.56 12.07
N VAL A 162 -7.84 -30.87 11.88
CA VAL A 162 -6.70 -31.71 12.28
C VAL A 162 -5.74 -31.86 11.10
N TYR A 163 -4.47 -31.56 11.33
CA TYR A 163 -3.38 -31.75 10.38
C TYR A 163 -2.56 -32.94 10.80
N SER A 164 -2.23 -33.83 9.85
CA SER A 164 -1.26 -34.90 10.04
C SER A 164 0.03 -34.52 9.31
N VAL A 165 1.11 -34.28 10.05
CA VAL A 165 2.39 -33.83 9.53
C VAL A 165 3.39 -34.98 9.58
N LYS A 166 3.35 -35.82 8.54
CA LYS A 166 4.26 -36.97 8.43
C LYS A 166 5.69 -36.47 8.20
N ASN A 167 6.67 -37.10 8.87
CA ASN A 167 8.10 -36.81 8.74
C ASN A 167 8.55 -35.41 9.20
N ALA A 168 7.79 -34.73 10.07
CA ALA A 168 8.36 -33.63 10.83
C ALA A 168 9.40 -34.21 11.79
N ALA A 169 10.69 -34.06 11.47
CA ALA A 169 11.80 -34.56 12.28
C ALA A 169 11.99 -33.73 13.57
N GLY A 170 10.91 -33.39 14.27
CA GLY A 170 10.92 -32.49 15.42
C GLY A 170 9.65 -31.67 15.60
N LYS A 171 9.76 -30.55 16.32
CA LYS A 171 8.64 -29.63 16.57
C LYS A 171 8.24 -28.92 15.28
N VAL A 172 6.93 -28.79 15.04
CA VAL A 172 6.38 -28.00 13.92
C VAL A 172 5.93 -26.62 14.41
N THR A 173 5.99 -25.65 13.50
CA THR A 173 5.47 -24.30 13.73
C THR A 173 4.30 -24.03 12.80
N PHE A 174 3.18 -23.60 13.36
CA PHE A 174 2.04 -23.08 12.59
C PHE A 174 2.11 -21.56 12.58
N GLU A 175 1.93 -20.96 11.41
CA GLU A 175 1.77 -19.52 11.24
C GLU A 175 0.47 -19.28 10.49
N VAL A 176 -0.40 -18.46 11.07
CA VAL A 176 -1.69 -18.11 10.47
C VAL A 176 -1.70 -16.61 10.20
N LEU A 177 -1.71 -16.25 8.93
CA LEU A 177 -1.67 -14.87 8.46
C LEU A 177 -3.05 -14.46 7.92
N PRO A 178 -3.50 -13.23 8.18
CA PRO A 178 -4.63 -12.67 7.45
C PRO A 178 -4.22 -12.50 5.98
N LYS A 179 -5.20 -12.52 5.07
CA LYS A 179 -4.99 -12.11 3.69
C LYS A 179 -5.41 -10.66 3.46
#